data_AF-A0A652YVR6-F1
#
_entry.id   AF-A0A652YVR6-F1
#
_cell.length_a   1.000
_cell.length_b   1.000
_cell.length_c   1.000
_cell.angle_alpha   90.00
_cell.angle_beta   90.00
_cell.angle_gamma   90.00
#
_symmetry.space_group_name_H-M   'P 1'
#
loop_
_entity.id
_entity.type
_entity.pdbx_description
1 polymer ?
#
loop_
_entity_poly.entity_id
_entity_poly.type
_entity_poly.pdbx_seq_one_letter_code
_entity_poly.pdbx_strand_id
1 'polypeptide(L)'
;MTFHPIGEITQAQSPGGPPLRTPLSLAHLGTTGRNGVDIDTVAQEWVHKADLIFSDKQGTHATIAYREPTHFTISGRPAVRYTVTATNIPPDNECDPSSATFDIVATPGYATAEVMIFLIQSDQGHPESLDKAAIDQIISTIRKSETTDATVR
;
A
#
# COMPACT_ATOMS: atom_id res chain seq x y z
N MET A 1 -10.26 -11.94 27.45
CA MET A 1 -10.13 -11.72 26.00
C MET A 1 -8.67 -11.51 25.72
N THR A 2 -7.99 -12.55 25.22
CA THR A 2 -6.53 -12.56 25.08
C THR A 2 -6.21 -12.41 23.60
N PHE A 3 -5.84 -11.20 23.20
CA PHE A 3 -5.30 -10.90 21.88
C PHE A 3 -3.84 -11.35 21.84
N HIS A 4 -3.49 -12.20 20.88
CA HIS A 4 -2.11 -12.49 20.51
C HIS A 4 -1.81 -11.86 19.14
N PRO A 5 -0.62 -11.28 18.95
CA PRO A 5 -0.30 -10.42 17.82
C PRO A 5 -0.08 -11.21 16.53
N ILE A 6 -0.47 -10.61 15.41
CA ILE A 6 -0.15 -11.05 14.05
C ILE A 6 1.35 -10.80 13.84
N GLY A 7 2.00 -11.79 13.21
CA GLY A 7 3.43 -11.87 12.96
C GLY A 7 4.05 -10.54 12.56
N GLU A 8 5.17 -10.26 13.22
CA GLU A 8 6.08 -9.15 13.05
C GLU A 8 6.17 -8.70 11.59
N ILE A 9 5.56 -7.55 11.31
CA ILE A 9 5.92 -6.74 10.16
C ILE A 9 7.32 -6.24 10.52
N THR A 10 8.36 -6.98 10.11
CA THR A 10 9.71 -6.43 10.09
C THR A 10 9.69 -5.31 9.06
N GLN A 11 9.28 -4.12 9.52
CA GLN A 11 9.84 -2.90 9.00
C GLN A 11 11.35 -3.14 8.93
N ALA A 12 12.01 -2.71 7.86
CA ALA A 12 13.39 -2.29 8.00
C ALA A 12 13.37 -1.07 8.95
N GLN A 13 13.13 -1.33 10.24
CA GLN A 13 13.21 -0.40 11.33
C GLN A 13 14.70 -0.14 11.50
N SER A 14 15.15 1.01 11.03
CA SER A 14 16.30 1.64 11.66
C SER A 14 15.97 1.76 13.15
N PRO A 15 16.78 1.21 14.06
CA PRO A 15 16.44 1.13 15.47
C PRO A 15 16.37 2.54 16.07
N GLY A 16 15.17 2.99 16.42
CA GLY A 16 14.97 4.11 17.36
C GLY A 16 14.62 5.49 16.80
N GLY A 17 14.07 5.61 15.58
CA GLY A 17 13.53 6.89 15.08
C GLY A 17 12.27 6.69 14.23
N PRO A 18 11.37 7.70 14.12
CA PRO A 18 10.24 7.61 13.17
C PRO A 18 10.78 7.40 11.75
N PRO A 19 10.06 6.68 10.87
CA PRO A 19 10.50 6.51 9.49
C PRO A 19 10.68 7.90 8.89
N LEU A 20 11.91 8.21 8.49
CA LEU A 20 12.20 9.43 7.74
C LEU A 20 11.38 9.35 6.46
N ARG A 21 10.40 10.26 6.31
CA ARG A 21 9.74 10.52 5.03
C ARG A 21 10.76 11.22 4.13
N THR A 22 11.73 10.46 3.63
CA THR A 22 12.50 10.91 2.46
C THR A 22 11.53 11.09 1.29
N PRO A 23 11.71 12.07 0.39
CA PRO A 23 10.80 12.37 -0.73
C PRO A 23 10.77 11.29 -1.83
N LEU A 24 11.05 10.03 -1.49
CA LEU A 24 11.03 8.90 -2.39
C LEU A 24 9.68 8.19 -2.30
N SER A 25 9.08 7.93 -3.47
CA SER A 25 7.94 7.04 -3.59
C SER A 25 8.21 5.71 -2.87
N LEU A 26 7.23 5.31 -2.07
CA LEU A 26 7.31 4.18 -1.17
C LEU A 26 6.39 3.09 -1.70
N ALA A 27 6.96 1.95 -2.10
CA ALA A 27 6.18 0.76 -2.49
C ALA A 27 6.36 -0.34 -1.44
N HIS A 28 5.27 -0.83 -0.86
CA HIS A 28 5.26 -1.90 0.12
C HIS A 28 4.44 -3.09 -0.39
N LEU A 29 4.93 -4.30 -0.09
CA LEU A 29 4.28 -5.57 -0.41
C LEU A 29 3.89 -6.28 0.88
N GLY A 30 2.66 -6.78 0.95
CA GLY A 30 2.17 -7.54 2.09
C GLY A 30 1.28 -8.70 1.66
N THR A 31 1.18 -9.72 2.52
CA THR A 31 0.15 -10.75 2.39
C THR A 31 -0.70 -10.71 3.64
N THR A 32 -2.02 -10.80 3.47
CA THR A 32 -2.99 -10.72 4.55
C THR A 32 -4.19 -11.58 4.18
N GLY A 33 -5.07 -11.81 5.15
CA GLY A 33 -6.33 -12.48 4.90
C GLY A 33 -6.62 -13.51 5.98
N ARG A 34 -7.92 -13.61 6.29
CA ARG A 34 -8.50 -14.71 7.04
C ARG A 34 -9.29 -15.55 6.04
N ASN A 35 -9.31 -16.88 6.23
CA ASN A 35 -10.07 -17.77 5.37
C ASN A 35 -11.49 -17.23 5.09
N GLY A 36 -11.80 -17.00 3.82
CA GLY A 36 -13.13 -16.60 3.33
C GLY A 36 -13.41 -15.09 3.30
N VAL A 37 -12.40 -14.22 3.41
CA VAL A 37 -12.55 -12.77 3.20
C VAL A 37 -12.17 -12.42 1.76
N ASP A 38 -13.04 -11.69 1.06
CA ASP A 38 -12.85 -11.32 -0.34
C ASP A 38 -11.85 -10.16 -0.53
N ILE A 39 -11.33 -9.99 -1.75
CA ILE A 39 -10.30 -9.01 -2.07
C ILE A 39 -10.75 -7.55 -1.93
N ASP A 40 -12.06 -7.26 -2.07
CA ASP A 40 -12.59 -5.91 -1.91
C ASP A 40 -12.62 -5.52 -0.44
N THR A 41 -13.14 -6.41 0.42
CA THR A 41 -13.15 -6.18 1.88
C THR A 41 -11.74 -5.91 2.40
N VAL A 42 -10.76 -6.74 2.00
CA VAL A 42 -9.36 -6.52 2.42
C VAL A 42 -8.82 -5.20 1.88
N ALA A 43 -9.05 -4.88 0.60
CA ALA A 43 -8.54 -3.64 0.01
C ALA A 43 -9.13 -2.39 0.71
N GLN A 44 -10.42 -2.41 1.06
CA GLN A 44 -11.09 -1.34 1.78
C GLN A 44 -10.50 -1.14 3.18
N GLU A 45 -10.26 -2.22 3.92
CA GLU A 45 -9.62 -2.15 5.24
C GLU A 45 -8.22 -1.50 5.16
N TRP A 46 -7.46 -1.81 4.10
CA TRP A 46 -6.14 -1.22 3.90
C TRP A 46 -6.19 0.23 3.43
N VAL A 47 -7.11 0.59 2.53
CA VAL A 47 -7.20 1.96 2.03
C VAL A 47 -7.65 2.93 3.12
N HIS A 48 -8.49 2.48 4.07
CA HIS A 48 -8.88 3.28 5.24
C HIS A 48 -7.75 3.52 6.25
N LYS A 49 -6.60 2.83 6.11
CA LYS A 49 -5.40 3.19 6.89
C LYS A 49 -4.79 4.52 6.46
N ALA A 50 -5.18 5.07 5.30
CA ALA A 50 -4.72 6.36 4.83
C ALA A 50 -4.95 7.48 5.85
N ASP A 51 -6.08 7.47 6.57
CA ASP A 51 -6.36 8.46 7.62
C ASP A 51 -5.27 8.48 8.70
N LEU A 52 -4.84 7.30 9.15
CA LEU A 52 -3.79 7.15 10.14
C LEU A 52 -2.40 7.45 9.56
N ILE A 53 -2.15 7.02 8.31
CA ILE A 53 -0.86 7.20 7.63
C ILE A 53 -0.58 8.69 7.37
N PHE A 54 -1.60 9.49 7.05
CA PHE A 54 -1.44 10.92 6.75
C PHE A 54 -1.84 11.82 7.93
N SER A 55 -1.72 11.29 9.15
CA SER A 55 -1.86 12.08 10.38
C SER A 55 -0.50 12.45 10.97
N ASP A 56 -0.43 13.60 11.65
CA ASP A 56 0.73 13.94 12.49
C ASP A 56 0.64 13.28 13.89
N LYS A 57 1.68 13.49 14.71
CA LYS A 57 1.76 12.97 16.08
C LYS A 57 0.78 13.64 17.05
N GLN A 58 0.27 14.82 16.70
CA GLN A 58 -0.71 15.57 17.48
C GLN A 58 -2.16 15.18 17.13
N GLY A 59 -2.36 14.35 16.10
CA GLY A 59 -3.66 13.92 15.62
C GLY A 59 -4.30 14.85 14.60
N THR A 60 -3.53 15.77 13.99
CA THR A 60 -4.00 16.53 12.83
C THR A 60 -4.07 15.60 11.63
N HIS A 61 -5.22 15.58 10.95
CA HIS A 61 -5.45 14.71 9.80
C HIS A 61 -5.32 15.47 8.48
N ALA A 62 -4.79 14.79 7.46
CA ALA A 62 -4.95 15.22 6.07
C ALA A 62 -6.42 15.17 5.63
N THR A 63 -6.74 15.88 4.56
CA THR A 63 -8.01 15.73 3.85
C THR A 63 -7.92 14.54 2.90
N ILE A 64 -8.79 13.56 3.08
CA ILE A 64 -8.77 12.31 2.33
C ILE A 64 -9.92 12.28 1.31
N ALA A 65 -9.58 12.06 0.04
CA ALA A 65 -10.53 11.82 -1.03
C ALA A 65 -10.37 10.40 -1.59
N TYR A 66 -11.38 9.56 -1.36
CA TYR A 66 -11.45 8.21 -1.92
C TYR A 66 -12.01 8.26 -3.34
N ARG A 67 -11.41 7.47 -4.24
CA ARG A 67 -11.95 7.22 -5.58
C ARG A 67 -12.70 5.91 -5.62
N GLU A 68 -13.59 5.79 -6.60
CA GLU A 68 -14.24 4.51 -6.91
C GLU A 68 -13.19 3.43 -7.23
N PRO A 69 -13.41 2.19 -6.78
CA PRO A 69 -12.49 1.10 -7.04
C PRO A 69 -12.42 0.76 -8.53
N THR A 70 -11.25 0.32 -8.96
CA THR A 70 -11.04 -0.21 -10.31
C THR A 70 -10.80 -1.71 -10.24
N HIS A 71 -11.69 -2.49 -10.83
CA HIS A 71 -11.54 -3.94 -10.98
C HIS A 71 -10.84 -4.29 -12.28
N PHE A 72 -9.90 -5.23 -12.20
CA PHE A 72 -9.11 -5.69 -13.33
C PHE A 72 -8.60 -7.11 -13.08
N THR A 73 -7.65 -7.59 -13.88
CA THR A 73 -7.04 -8.90 -13.66
C THR A 73 -5.51 -8.83 -13.65
N ILE A 74 -4.91 -9.67 -12.80
CA ILE A 74 -3.47 -9.91 -12.73
C ILE A 74 -3.24 -11.39 -13.03
N SER A 75 -2.54 -11.69 -14.13
CA SER A 75 -2.31 -13.07 -14.58
C SER A 75 -3.62 -13.90 -14.65
N GLY A 76 -4.72 -13.30 -15.12
CA GLY A 76 -6.03 -13.93 -15.24
C GLY A 76 -6.81 -14.09 -13.93
N ARG A 77 -6.32 -13.55 -12.81
CA ARG A 77 -6.99 -13.57 -11.50
C ARG A 77 -7.62 -12.21 -11.21
N PRO A 78 -8.74 -12.17 -10.48
CA PRO A 78 -9.36 -10.90 -10.11
C PRO A 78 -8.39 -10.05 -9.29
N ALA A 79 -8.40 -8.75 -9.55
CA ALA A 79 -7.69 -7.76 -8.79
C ALA A 79 -8.55 -6.51 -8.65
N VAL A 80 -8.38 -5.79 -7.55
CA VAL A 80 -9.03 -4.50 -7.32
C VAL A 80 -8.00 -3.48 -6.88
N ARG A 81 -8.16 -2.24 -7.36
CA ARG A 81 -7.38 -1.09 -6.94
C ARG A 81 -8.30 -0.08 -6.25
N TYR A 82 -7.91 0.34 -5.07
CA TYR A 82 -8.47 1.51 -4.39
C TYR A 82 -7.43 2.62 -4.40
N THR A 83 -7.86 3.83 -4.76
CA THR A 83 -6.99 5.00 -4.83
C THR A 83 -7.51 6.07 -3.88
N VAL A 84 -6.60 6.63 -3.10
CA VAL A 84 -6.81 7.79 -2.25
C VAL A 84 -5.92 8.93 -2.70
N THR A 85 -6.47 10.14 -2.64
CA THR A 85 -5.70 11.38 -2.68
C THR A 85 -5.75 12.04 -1.31
N ALA A 86 -4.59 12.25 -0.71
CA ALA A 86 -4.42 13.00 0.52
C ALA A 86 -3.93 14.42 0.19
N THR A 87 -4.58 15.43 0.76
CA THR A 87 -4.19 16.85 0.64
C THR A 87 -4.17 17.50 2.01
N ASN A 88 -3.49 18.65 2.12
CA ASN A 88 -3.26 19.32 3.41
C ASN A 88 -2.60 18.38 4.42
N ILE A 89 -1.65 17.56 3.95
CA ILE A 89 -0.88 16.67 4.81
C ILE A 89 -0.08 17.57 5.78
N PRO A 90 -0.27 17.41 7.11
CA PRO A 90 0.51 18.19 8.07
C PRO A 90 2.00 17.86 7.92
N PRO A 91 2.88 18.86 7.75
CA PRO A 91 4.31 18.60 7.62
C PRO A 91 4.92 18.29 9.00
N ASP A 92 5.74 17.24 9.08
CA ASP A 92 6.67 17.04 10.20
C ASP A 92 7.87 18.00 10.08
N ASN A 93 8.23 18.38 8.85
CA ASN A 93 9.28 19.35 8.51
C ASN A 93 9.01 20.07 7.18
N GLU A 94 9.80 21.11 6.88
CA GLU A 94 9.62 21.99 5.71
C GLU A 94 9.81 21.32 4.34
N CYS A 95 10.42 20.14 4.29
CA CYS A 95 10.57 19.36 3.06
C CYS A 95 9.43 18.37 2.82
N ASP A 96 8.48 18.26 3.76
CA ASP A 96 7.40 17.29 3.61
C ASP A 96 6.36 17.74 2.58
N PRO A 97 5.89 16.81 1.74
CA PRO A 97 4.90 17.09 0.72
C PRO A 97 3.53 17.38 1.38
N SER A 98 2.84 18.39 0.86
CA SER A 98 1.49 18.75 1.33
C SER A 98 0.38 17.87 0.72
N SER A 99 0.73 16.98 -0.21
CA SER A 99 -0.21 16.06 -0.86
C SER A 99 0.47 14.77 -1.32
N ALA A 100 -0.30 13.68 -1.39
CA ALA A 100 0.17 12.36 -1.81
C ALA A 100 -0.98 11.56 -2.44
N THR A 101 -0.65 10.60 -3.30
CA THR A 101 -1.56 9.52 -3.70
C THR A 101 -1.20 8.24 -2.98
N PHE A 102 -2.21 7.45 -2.66
CA PHE A 102 -2.07 6.19 -1.97
C PHE A 102 -2.94 5.13 -2.65
N ASP A 103 -2.30 4.12 -3.21
CA ASP A 103 -2.93 3.07 -3.98
C ASP A 103 -2.79 1.73 -3.27
N ILE A 104 -3.91 1.03 -3.12
CA ILE A 104 -3.97 -0.34 -2.62
C ILE A 104 -4.45 -1.23 -3.75
N VAL A 105 -3.60 -2.17 -4.17
CA VAL A 105 -3.98 -3.23 -5.12
C VAL A 105 -4.09 -4.55 -4.36
N ALA A 106 -5.27 -5.16 -4.41
CA ALA A 106 -5.53 -6.48 -3.82
C ALA A 106 -5.76 -7.51 -4.92
N THR A 107 -5.16 -8.69 -4.76
CA THR A 107 -5.36 -9.85 -5.64
C THR A 107 -5.16 -11.13 -4.82
N PRO A 108 -5.69 -12.30 -5.22
CA PRO A 108 -5.47 -13.53 -4.48
C PRO A 108 -3.98 -13.87 -4.32
N GLY A 109 -3.51 -14.02 -3.08
CA GLY A 109 -2.19 -14.51 -2.72
C GLY A 109 -2.25 -16.02 -2.55
N TYR A 110 -1.32 -16.77 -3.11
CA TYR A 110 -1.21 -18.21 -2.83
C TYR A 110 0.25 -18.54 -2.54
N ALA A 111 0.63 -18.27 -1.29
CA ALA A 111 1.82 -18.81 -0.64
C ALA A 111 1.53 -19.05 0.86
N THR A 112 1.15 -18.01 1.61
CA THR A 112 0.90 -18.08 3.08
C THR A 112 -0.35 -17.33 3.56
N ALA A 113 -1.01 -16.52 2.71
CA ALA A 113 -2.28 -15.86 3.00
C ALA A 113 -3.12 -15.74 1.73
N GLU A 114 -4.45 -15.68 1.87
CA GLU A 114 -5.40 -15.72 0.75
C GLU A 114 -5.39 -14.46 -0.14
N VAL A 115 -4.95 -13.31 0.39
CA VAL A 115 -4.90 -12.04 -0.34
C VAL A 115 -3.50 -11.43 -0.29
N MET A 116 -3.01 -11.02 -1.45
CA MET A 116 -1.80 -10.23 -1.62
C MET A 116 -2.17 -8.77 -1.81
N ILE A 117 -1.46 -7.88 -1.11
CA ILE A 117 -1.66 -6.44 -1.12
C ILE A 117 -0.38 -5.75 -1.59
N PHE A 118 -0.54 -4.86 -2.57
CA PHE A 118 0.49 -3.93 -3.03
C PHE A 118 0.05 -2.53 -2.63
N LEU A 119 0.89 -1.86 -1.85
CA LEU A 119 0.69 -0.47 -1.43
C LEU A 119 1.69 0.39 -2.18
N ILE A 120 1.18 1.43 -2.85
CA ILE A 120 1.99 2.41 -3.56
C ILE A 120 1.64 3.79 -3.03
N GLN A 121 2.60 4.45 -2.38
CA GLN A 121 2.50 5.86 -2.03
C GLN A 121 3.36 6.68 -2.98
N SER A 122 2.78 7.75 -3.52
CA SER A 122 3.49 8.74 -4.31
C SER A 122 3.19 10.14 -3.79
N ASP A 123 4.20 10.74 -3.19
CA ASP A 123 4.15 12.15 -2.76
C ASP A 123 4.01 13.04 -3.99
N GLN A 124 3.21 14.11 -3.90
CA GLN A 124 2.86 14.98 -5.02
C GLN A 124 3.47 16.37 -4.84
N GLY A 125 3.71 17.07 -5.96
CA GLY A 125 4.25 18.44 -5.95
C GLY A 125 5.75 18.55 -6.16
N HIS A 126 6.45 17.44 -6.44
CA HIS A 126 7.86 17.44 -6.81
C HIS A 126 8.07 16.93 -8.25
N PRO A 127 9.11 17.40 -8.97
CA PRO A 127 9.42 16.91 -10.32
C PRO A 127 9.73 15.41 -10.38
N GLU A 128 10.21 14.83 -9.28
CA GLU A 128 10.55 13.39 -9.16
C GLU A 128 9.38 12.53 -8.66
N SER A 129 8.24 13.15 -8.34
CA SER A 129 7.02 12.44 -7.93
C SER A 129 6.56 11.48 -9.03
N LEU A 130 6.17 10.26 -8.65
CA LEU A 130 5.55 9.36 -9.61
C LEU A 130 4.18 9.90 -10.00
N ASP A 131 4.02 10.15 -11.30
CA ASP A 131 2.73 10.50 -11.86
C ASP A 131 1.83 9.26 -12.00
N LYS A 132 0.57 9.50 -12.37
CA LYS A 132 -0.41 8.42 -12.54
C LYS A 132 0.04 7.39 -13.58
N ALA A 133 0.69 7.81 -14.67
CA ALA A 133 1.10 6.91 -15.74
C ALA A 133 2.20 5.96 -15.27
N ALA A 134 3.17 6.47 -14.50
CA ALA A 134 4.21 5.66 -13.89
C ALA A 134 3.64 4.66 -12.88
N ILE A 135 2.68 5.07 -12.04
CA ILE A 135 1.99 4.16 -11.11
C ILE A 135 1.23 3.08 -11.86
N ASP A 136 0.48 3.44 -12.91
CA ASP A 136 -0.24 2.49 -13.76
C ASP A 136 0.73 1.49 -14.42
N GLN A 137 1.90 1.96 -14.85
CA GLN A 137 2.96 1.10 -15.38
C GLN A 137 3.50 0.13 -14.31
N ILE A 138 3.80 0.61 -13.10
CA ILE A 138 4.22 -0.26 -11.98
C ILE A 138 3.19 -1.37 -11.74
N ILE A 139 1.91 -0.99 -11.61
CA ILE A 139 0.82 -1.95 -11.37
C ILE A 139 0.71 -2.96 -12.52
N SER A 140 0.91 -2.54 -13.77
CA SER A 140 0.86 -3.43 -14.94
C SER A 140 1.95 -4.51 -14.93
N THR A 141 3.06 -4.29 -14.23
CA THR A 141 4.16 -5.27 -14.13
C THR A 141 3.94 -6.32 -13.05
N ILE A 142 2.92 -6.15 -12.20
CA ILE A 142 2.59 -7.11 -11.16
C ILE A 142 2.22 -8.43 -11.82
N ARG A 143 2.90 -9.50 -11.42
CA ARG A 143 2.69 -10.84 -11.92
C ARG A 143 2.83 -11.85 -10.79
N LYS A 144 2.22 -13.02 -10.97
CA LYS A 144 2.51 -14.17 -10.12
C LYS A 144 4.01 -14.49 -10.21
N SER A 145 4.67 -14.67 -9.06
CA SER A 145 6.03 -15.21 -9.04
C SER A 145 6.00 -16.67 -9.49
N GLU A 146 6.93 -17.05 -10.38
CA GLU A 146 7.09 -18.45 -10.72
C GLU A 146 7.68 -19.18 -9.52
N THR A 147 7.04 -20.28 -9.10
CA THR A 147 7.69 -21.23 -8.20
C THR A 147 8.72 -21.95 -9.05
N THR A 148 9.99 -21.55 -8.96
CA THR A 148 11.05 -22.40 -9.47
C THR A 148 11.04 -23.66 -8.62
N ASP A 149 10.38 -24.71 -9.13
CA ASP A 149 10.58 -26.05 -8.62
C ASP A 149 12.07 -26.34 -8.81
N ALA A 150 12.82 -26.32 -7.71
CA ALA A 150 14.21 -26.74 -7.68
C ALA A 150 14.27 -28.26 -7.85
N THR A 151 13.77 -28.75 -8.98
CA THR A 151 14.01 -30.09 -9.50
C THR A 151 14.83 -29.93 -10.77
N VAL A 152 16.05 -29.40 -10.62
CA VAL A 152 17.10 -29.60 -11.61
C VAL A 152 18.03 -30.68 -11.03
N ARG A 153 17.97 -31.81 -11.73
CA ARG A 153 18.66 -33.09 -11.59
C ARG A 153 20.06 -33.07 -10.99
#